data_AF-A0A942E6S6-F1
#
_entry.id   AF-A0A942E6S6-F1
#
_cell.length_a   1.000
_cell.length_b   1.000
_cell.length_c   1.000
_cell.angle_alpha   90.00
_cell.angle_beta   90.00
_cell.angle_gamma   90.00
#
_symmetry.space_group_name_H-M   'P 1'
#
loop_
_entity.id
_entity.type
_entity.pdbx_description
1 polymer ?
#
loop_
_entity_poly.entity_id
_entity_poly.type
_entity_poly.pdbx_seq_one_letter_code
_entity_poly.pdbx_strand_id
1 'polypeptide(L)'
;MIFIGIALLVAVGLALLISADAGTLVGLNQMQTAQLIPLLVLLIVFAGGLFTRRRKAKELLTSLVLWVGIFGVASLSYAYRDEILGVWGRVAGELQPGVAMVNVEQGTATFRRGIGGHFEINATVNGHTTPMIFDTGASAVVLTIADAEAAGITTKKLRFSVPVSTANGTGRAARVKLDNLVVGGITRQGIVAFVAEADALETSLLGMTFLETLSRYSVTQNSLELLD
;
A
#
# COMPACT_ATOMS: atom_id res chain seq x y z
N MET A 1 -7.00 -35.60 40.57
CA MET A 1 -8.36 -35.26 40.09
C MET A 1 -8.40 -34.16 39.02
N ILE A 2 -7.55 -33.12 39.08
CA ILE A 2 -7.53 -32.03 38.08
C ILE A 2 -7.13 -32.51 36.66
N PHE A 3 -6.18 -33.46 36.56
CA PHE A 3 -5.77 -34.03 35.28
C PHE A 3 -6.89 -34.76 34.53
N ILE A 4 -7.85 -35.37 35.24
CA ILE A 4 -9.00 -36.05 34.64
C ILE A 4 -9.98 -35.03 34.04
N GLY A 5 -10.15 -33.86 34.69
CA GLY A 5 -11.00 -32.78 34.19
C GLY A 5 -10.43 -32.08 32.96
N ILE A 6 -9.11 -31.85 32.93
CA ILE A 6 -8.42 -31.28 31.76
C ILE A 6 -8.45 -32.28 30.59
N ALA A 7 -8.22 -33.58 30.86
CA ALA A 7 -8.30 -34.62 29.84
C ALA A 7 -9.72 -34.74 29.25
N LEU A 8 -10.77 -34.64 30.07
CA LEU A 8 -12.17 -34.64 29.62
C LEU A 8 -12.50 -33.41 28.76
N LEU A 9 -12.03 -32.22 29.13
CA LEU A 9 -12.28 -31.00 28.36
C LEU A 9 -11.52 -30.97 27.04
N VAL A 10 -10.27 -31.47 27.03
CA VAL A 10 -9.51 -31.66 25.79
C VAL A 10 -10.19 -32.70 24.89
N ALA A 11 -10.72 -33.78 25.47
CA ALA A 11 -11.49 -34.79 24.72
C ALA A 11 -12.80 -34.21 24.14
N VAL A 12 -13.51 -33.34 24.87
CA VAL A 12 -14.71 -32.64 24.38
C VAL A 12 -14.35 -31.65 23.27
N GLY A 13 -13.27 -30.88 23.43
CA GLY A 13 -12.78 -29.97 22.38
C GLY A 13 -12.35 -30.70 21.10
N LEU A 14 -11.71 -31.86 21.24
CA LEU A 14 -11.38 -32.76 20.13
C LEU A 14 -12.63 -33.37 19.49
N ALA A 15 -13.62 -33.79 20.28
CA ALA A 15 -14.88 -34.32 19.76
C ALA A 15 -15.67 -33.27 18.96
N LEU A 16 -15.69 -32.02 19.44
CA LEU A 16 -16.31 -30.89 18.75
C LEU A 16 -15.57 -30.48 17.46
N LEU A 17 -14.24 -30.65 17.43
CA LEU A 17 -13.41 -30.50 16.22
C LEU A 17 -13.74 -31.53 15.14
N ILE A 18 -14.09 -32.76 15.55
CA ILE A 18 -14.42 -33.87 14.65
C ILE A 18 -15.87 -33.76 14.14
N SER A 19 -16.78 -33.19 14.92
CA SER A 19 -18.16 -32.96 14.50
C SER A 19 -18.30 -31.68 13.68
N ALA A 20 -18.37 -31.82 12.34
CA ALA A 20 -18.49 -30.69 11.40
C ALA A 20 -19.72 -29.78 11.60
N ASP A 21 -20.74 -30.23 12.36
CA ASP A 21 -22.01 -29.52 12.59
C ASP A 21 -22.15 -28.84 13.97
N ALA A 22 -21.14 -28.90 14.85
CA ALA A 22 -21.30 -28.31 16.19
C ALA A 22 -21.37 -26.76 16.17
N GLY A 23 -20.65 -26.12 15.24
CA GLY A 23 -20.65 -24.67 15.09
C GLY A 23 -21.97 -24.12 14.55
N THR A 24 -22.61 -24.85 13.64
CA THR A 24 -23.85 -24.43 12.97
C THR A 24 -25.03 -24.37 13.94
N LEU A 25 -25.04 -25.21 14.98
CA LEU A 25 -26.04 -25.19 16.06
C LEU A 25 -26.04 -23.89 16.88
N VAL A 26 -24.91 -23.17 16.92
CA VAL A 26 -24.77 -21.88 17.61
C VAL A 26 -24.62 -20.73 16.60
N GLY A 27 -24.91 -20.98 15.32
CA GLY A 27 -24.87 -19.98 14.24
C GLY A 27 -23.47 -19.58 13.77
N LEU A 28 -22.43 -20.37 14.10
CA LEU A 28 -21.05 -20.12 13.71
C LEU A 28 -20.73 -20.84 12.39
N ASN A 29 -20.00 -20.17 11.50
CA ASN A 29 -19.52 -20.81 10.27
C ASN A 29 -18.32 -21.74 10.57
N GLN A 30 -18.01 -22.62 9.62
CA GLN A 30 -16.99 -23.66 9.82
C GLN A 30 -15.59 -23.08 10.09
N MET A 31 -15.27 -21.94 9.46
CA MET A 31 -13.99 -21.25 9.65
C MET A 31 -13.87 -20.56 11.02
N GLN A 32 -14.95 -19.94 11.51
CA GLN A 32 -15.04 -19.37 12.86
C GLN A 32 -14.95 -20.45 13.94
N THR A 33 -15.60 -21.60 13.70
CA THR A 33 -15.56 -22.74 14.62
C THR A 33 -14.14 -23.31 14.72
N ALA A 34 -13.45 -23.48 13.60
CA ALA A 34 -12.06 -23.94 13.56
C ALA A 34 -11.09 -23.00 14.31
N GLN A 35 -11.34 -21.69 14.29
CA GLN A 35 -10.52 -20.69 15.00
C GLN A 35 -10.81 -20.63 16.50
N LEU A 36 -12.05 -20.87 16.94
CA LEU A 36 -12.45 -20.76 18.35
C LEU A 36 -11.99 -21.95 19.20
N ILE A 37 -11.91 -23.14 18.63
CA ILE A 37 -11.56 -24.35 19.37
C ILE A 37 -10.15 -24.30 20.00
N PRO A 38 -9.06 -23.93 19.29
CA PRO A 38 -7.75 -23.82 19.92
C PRO A 38 -7.70 -22.73 21.01
N LEU A 39 -8.45 -21.64 20.87
CA LEU A 39 -8.57 -20.60 21.89
C LEU A 39 -9.28 -21.11 23.16
N LEU A 40 -10.34 -21.90 22.99
CA LEU A 40 -11.06 -22.53 24.10
C LEU A 40 -10.17 -23.53 24.86
N VAL A 41 -9.43 -24.37 24.13
CA VAL A 41 -8.49 -25.32 24.73
C VAL A 41 -7.40 -24.58 25.52
N LEU A 42 -6.85 -23.50 24.97
CA LEU A 42 -5.82 -22.71 25.63
C LEU A 42 -6.34 -22.00 26.88
N LEU A 43 -7.56 -21.46 26.82
CA LEU A 43 -8.25 -20.85 27.97
C LEU A 43 -8.50 -21.87 29.08
N ILE A 44 -8.92 -23.09 28.74
CA ILE A 44 -9.16 -24.17 29.71
C ILE A 44 -7.86 -24.64 30.36
N VAL A 45 -6.79 -24.82 29.59
CA VAL A 45 -5.47 -25.21 30.12
C VAL A 45 -4.94 -24.12 31.06
N PHE A 46 -5.12 -22.84 30.71
CA PHE A 46 -4.73 -21.72 31.58
C PHE A 46 -5.59 -21.62 32.84
N ALA A 47 -6.91 -21.81 32.72
CA ALA A 47 -7.83 -21.83 33.85
C ALA A 47 -7.52 -22.99 34.80
N GLY A 48 -7.20 -24.17 34.27
CA GLY A 48 -6.79 -25.34 35.06
C GLY A 48 -5.49 -25.14 35.82
N GLY A 49 -4.57 -24.33 35.29
CA GLY A 49 -3.32 -23.93 35.94
C GLY A 49 -3.49 -23.01 37.16
N LEU A 50 -4.60 -22.27 37.25
CA LEU A 50 -4.86 -21.30 38.33
C LEU A 50 -5.25 -21.96 39.67
N PHE A 51 -5.65 -23.24 39.68
CA PHE A 51 -6.24 -23.89 40.86
C PHE A 51 -5.27 -24.67 41.77
N THR A 52 -3.96 -24.63 41.54
CA THR A 52 -2.98 -25.47 42.27
C THR A 52 -2.35 -24.83 43.52
N ARG A 53 -2.82 -23.66 43.98
CA ARG A 53 -2.42 -23.09 45.28
C ARG A 53 -3.55 -22.28 45.89
N ARG A 54 -3.65 -22.24 47.23
CA ARG A 54 -4.51 -21.28 47.97
C ARG A 54 -3.98 -19.86 47.71
N ARG A 55 -4.29 -19.29 46.54
CA ARG A 55 -3.97 -17.90 46.21
C ARG A 55 -4.96 -17.00 46.91
N LYS A 56 -4.46 -15.90 47.47
CA LYS A 56 -5.33 -14.89 48.10
C LYS A 56 -6.29 -14.37 47.04
N ALA A 57 -7.56 -14.11 47.39
CA ALA A 57 -8.59 -13.62 46.45
C ALA A 57 -8.12 -12.39 45.64
N LYS A 58 -7.25 -11.56 46.23
CA LYS A 58 -6.58 -10.44 45.57
C LYS A 58 -5.76 -10.85 44.33
N GLU A 59 -5.02 -11.96 44.39
CA GLU A 59 -4.20 -12.44 43.26
C GLU A 59 -5.05 -12.96 42.11
N LEU A 60 -6.20 -13.57 42.41
CA LEU A 60 -7.16 -14.03 41.40
C LEU A 60 -7.82 -12.85 40.68
N LEU A 61 -8.23 -11.81 41.43
CA LEU A 61 -8.75 -10.57 40.85
C LEU A 61 -7.71 -9.87 39.96
N THR A 62 -6.46 -9.73 40.42
CA THR A 62 -5.40 -9.11 39.63
C THR A 62 -5.11 -9.91 38.34
N SER A 63 -5.12 -11.24 38.43
CA SER A 63 -4.93 -12.10 37.26
C SER A 63 -6.07 -11.95 36.24
N LEU A 64 -7.32 -11.86 36.71
CA LEU A 64 -8.49 -11.69 35.86
C LEU A 64 -8.46 -10.34 35.13
N VAL A 65 -8.12 -9.25 35.83
CA VAL A 65 -7.98 -7.92 35.20
C VAL A 65 -6.88 -7.92 34.14
N LEU A 66 -5.74 -8.57 34.40
CA LEU A 66 -4.66 -8.72 33.42
C LEU A 66 -5.13 -9.47 32.17
N TRP A 67 -5.88 -10.56 32.33
CA TRP A 67 -6.41 -11.32 31.20
C TRP A 67 -7.43 -10.54 30.38
N VAL A 68 -8.35 -9.83 31.03
CA VAL A 68 -9.31 -8.95 30.35
C VAL A 68 -8.57 -7.85 29.60
N GLY A 69 -7.50 -7.29 30.18
CA GLY A 69 -6.64 -6.31 29.50
C GLY A 69 -5.96 -6.88 28.26
N ILE A 70 -5.33 -8.05 28.37
CA ILE A 70 -4.63 -8.71 27.25
C ILE A 70 -5.60 -9.08 26.13
N PHE A 71 -6.73 -9.72 26.45
CA PHE A 71 -7.77 -10.04 25.45
C PHE A 71 -8.41 -8.78 24.87
N GLY A 72 -8.58 -7.73 25.67
CA GLY A 72 -9.05 -6.43 25.20
C GLY A 72 -8.11 -5.86 24.15
N VAL A 73 -6.81 -5.79 24.44
CA VAL A 73 -5.79 -5.31 23.48
C VAL A 73 -5.72 -6.19 22.24
N ALA A 74 -5.74 -7.52 22.39
CA ALA A 74 -5.71 -8.44 21.25
C ALA A 74 -6.96 -8.31 20.38
N SER A 75 -8.15 -8.21 20.99
CA SER A 75 -9.42 -8.01 20.29
C SER A 75 -9.45 -6.66 19.58
N LEU A 76 -8.96 -5.59 20.22
CA LEU A 76 -8.86 -4.27 19.61
C LEU A 76 -7.88 -4.29 18.42
N SER A 77 -6.70 -4.89 18.60
CA SER A 77 -5.70 -5.03 17.53
C SER A 77 -6.24 -5.81 16.33
N TYR A 78 -7.04 -6.85 16.58
CA TYR A 78 -7.67 -7.63 15.51
C TYR A 78 -8.82 -6.89 14.82
N ALA A 79 -9.66 -6.20 15.60
CA ALA A 79 -10.77 -5.41 15.06
C ALA A 79 -10.28 -4.27 14.17
N TYR A 80 -9.17 -3.64 14.54
CA TYR A 80 -8.55 -2.53 13.82
C TYR A 80 -7.35 -2.95 12.96
N ARG A 81 -7.19 -4.25 12.67
CA ARG A 81 -6.02 -4.77 11.94
C ARG A 81 -5.80 -4.08 10.59
N ASP A 82 -6.89 -3.79 9.87
CA ASP A 82 -6.84 -3.22 8.53
C ASP A 82 -6.45 -1.72 8.58
N GLU A 83 -6.90 -0.99 9.61
CA GLU A 83 -6.44 0.37 9.89
C GLU A 83 -4.98 0.41 10.33
N ILE A 84 -4.54 -0.53 11.18
CA ILE A 84 -3.15 -0.64 11.65
C ILE A 84 -2.22 -0.94 10.47
N LEU A 85 -2.59 -1.87 9.59
CA LEU A 85 -1.84 -2.17 8.36
C LEU A 85 -1.80 -0.97 7.42
N GLY A 86 -2.89 -0.22 7.30
CA GLY A 86 -2.94 1.02 6.53
C GLY A 86 -2.06 2.12 7.11
N VAL A 87 -1.99 2.28 8.45
CA VAL A 87 -1.03 3.18 9.12
C VAL A 87 0.40 2.71 8.87
N TRP A 88 0.66 1.40 8.96
CA TRP A 88 2.01 0.84 8.74
C TRP A 88 2.48 1.05 7.30
N GLY A 89 1.60 0.88 6.31
CA GLY A 89 1.90 1.22 4.91
C GLY A 89 2.21 2.70 4.71
N ARG A 90 1.55 3.59 5.46
CA ARG A 90 1.80 5.04 5.43
C ARG A 90 3.15 5.42 6.05
N VAL A 91 3.50 4.81 7.18
CA VAL A 91 4.78 5.04 7.89
C VAL A 91 5.96 4.39 7.14
N ALA A 92 5.77 3.19 6.58
CA ALA A 92 6.76 2.54 5.73
C ALA A 92 7.00 3.33 4.43
N GLY A 93 5.94 3.89 3.83
CA GLY A 93 6.06 4.81 2.70
C GLY A 93 6.71 6.16 3.06
N GLU A 94 6.73 6.54 4.34
CA GLU A 94 7.43 7.73 4.83
C GLU A 94 8.96 7.50 4.90
N LEU A 95 9.38 6.24 5.03
CA LEU A 95 10.80 5.83 4.98
C LEU A 95 11.30 5.61 3.53
N GLN A 96 10.40 5.48 2.55
CA GLN A 96 10.72 5.40 1.13
C GLN A 96 9.73 6.27 0.31
N PRO A 97 10.01 7.58 0.17
CA PRO A 97 9.24 8.46 -0.71
C PRO A 97 9.26 7.93 -2.16
N GLY A 98 8.09 7.84 -2.81
CA GLY A 98 7.98 7.53 -4.25
C GLY A 98 7.38 6.17 -4.63
N VAL A 99 6.91 5.35 -3.69
CA VAL A 99 6.18 4.11 -4.01
C VAL A 99 4.68 4.42 -4.16
N ALA A 100 4.17 4.28 -5.38
CA ALA A 100 2.74 4.34 -5.66
C ALA A 100 2.02 3.23 -4.89
N MET A 101 0.98 3.56 -4.12
CA MET A 101 0.03 2.56 -3.67
C MET A 101 -0.95 2.32 -4.82
N VAL A 102 -0.68 1.28 -5.62
CA VAL A 102 -1.54 0.88 -6.72
C VAL A 102 -2.59 -0.08 -6.18
N ASN A 103 -3.86 0.32 -6.20
CA ASN A 103 -4.94 -0.62 -5.96
C ASN A 103 -5.34 -1.22 -7.32
N VAL A 104 -4.72 -2.37 -7.64
CA VAL A 104 -4.88 -3.05 -8.93
C VAL A 104 -6.34 -3.48 -9.17
N GLU A 105 -7.13 -3.71 -8.11
CA GLU A 105 -8.54 -4.08 -8.25
C GLU A 105 -9.44 -2.95 -8.77
N GLN A 106 -9.01 -1.69 -8.70
CA GLN A 106 -9.85 -0.53 -9.05
C GLN A 106 -9.32 0.31 -10.22
N GLY A 107 -8.18 -0.04 -10.82
CA GLY A 107 -7.56 0.79 -11.88
C GLY A 107 -7.10 2.16 -11.37
N THR A 108 -6.89 2.27 -10.06
CA THR A 108 -6.52 3.53 -9.40
C THR A 108 -5.08 3.48 -8.92
N ALA A 109 -4.31 4.51 -9.29
CA ALA A 109 -2.97 4.73 -8.76
C ALA A 109 -2.97 5.93 -7.81
N THR A 110 -2.54 5.71 -6.57
CA THR A 110 -2.45 6.79 -5.56
C THR A 110 -0.99 7.08 -5.20
N PHE A 111 -0.62 8.36 -5.28
CA PHE A 111 0.70 8.89 -4.95
C PHE A 111 0.60 9.89 -3.81
N ARG A 112 1.65 9.95 -2.99
CA ARG A 112 1.75 10.90 -1.89
C ARG A 112 2.61 12.08 -2.28
N ARG A 113 2.34 13.25 -1.68
CA ARG A 113 3.17 14.43 -1.88
C ARG A 113 4.56 14.17 -1.26
N GLY A 114 5.61 14.46 -2.03
CA GLY A 114 6.99 14.38 -1.57
C GLY A 114 7.35 15.51 -0.61
N ILE A 115 8.52 15.38 0.03
CA ILE A 115 9.02 16.37 1.01
C ILE A 115 9.26 17.73 0.35
N GLY A 116 9.61 17.75 -0.94
CA GLY A 116 9.80 18.97 -1.73
C GLY A 116 8.51 19.71 -2.13
N GLY A 117 7.34 19.24 -1.69
CA GLY A 117 6.06 19.91 -1.97
C GLY A 117 5.43 19.54 -3.31
N HIS A 118 6.13 18.78 -4.15
CA HIS A 118 5.64 18.26 -5.43
C HIS A 118 5.23 16.78 -5.31
N PHE A 119 4.42 16.29 -6.26
CA PHE A 119 4.13 14.87 -6.37
C PHE A 119 5.18 14.22 -7.26
N GLU A 120 6.07 13.47 -6.63
CA GLU A 120 7.10 12.68 -7.30
C GLU A 120 6.56 11.29 -7.64
N ILE A 121 6.77 10.88 -8.88
CA ILE A 121 6.22 9.66 -9.46
C ILE A 121 7.35 8.91 -10.17
N ASN A 122 7.53 7.64 -9.80
CA ASN A 122 8.37 6.74 -10.58
C ASN A 122 7.56 6.18 -11.75
N ALA A 123 7.74 6.76 -12.92
CA ALA A 123 7.17 6.26 -14.17
C ALA A 123 8.13 5.25 -14.82
N THR A 124 7.63 4.38 -15.69
CA THR A 124 8.46 3.53 -16.54
C THR A 124 8.33 3.98 -17.98
N VAL A 125 9.40 4.57 -18.53
CA VAL A 125 9.51 5.06 -19.91
C VAL A 125 10.31 4.05 -20.72
N ASN A 126 9.70 3.45 -21.75
CA ASN A 126 10.34 2.44 -22.60
C ASN A 126 11.04 1.30 -21.81
N GLY A 127 10.53 0.96 -20.62
CA GLY A 127 11.11 -0.07 -19.75
C GLY A 127 12.15 0.42 -18.73
N HIS A 128 12.53 1.71 -18.76
CA HIS A 128 13.41 2.33 -17.77
C HIS A 128 12.60 3.08 -16.71
N THR A 129 12.95 2.93 -15.43
CA THR A 129 12.29 3.70 -14.35
C THR A 129 12.84 5.12 -14.32
N THR A 130 11.96 6.08 -14.58
CA THR A 130 12.25 7.51 -14.65
C THR A 130 11.50 8.25 -13.55
N PRO A 131 12.20 8.96 -12.65
CA PRO A 131 11.55 9.85 -11.68
C PRO A 131 10.96 11.05 -12.41
N MET A 132 9.70 11.35 -12.15
CA MET A 132 8.96 12.44 -12.77
C MET A 132 8.19 13.25 -11.72
N ILE A 133 7.98 14.52 -12.00
CA ILE A 133 7.07 15.38 -11.22
C ILE A 133 5.73 15.46 -11.96
N PHE A 134 4.62 15.24 -11.25
CA PHE A 134 3.29 15.58 -11.76
C PHE A 134 3.18 17.08 -11.96
N ASP A 135 2.91 17.51 -13.19
CA ASP A 135 2.85 18.93 -13.53
C ASP A 135 1.70 19.23 -14.51
N THR A 136 0.63 19.82 -13.99
CA THR A 136 -0.51 20.29 -14.81
C THR A 136 -0.18 21.53 -15.64
N GLY A 137 0.92 22.23 -15.34
CA GLY A 137 1.41 23.37 -16.12
C GLY A 137 2.18 22.94 -17.37
N ALA A 138 2.68 21.70 -17.40
CA ALA A 138 3.34 21.14 -18.57
C ALA A 138 2.31 20.64 -19.59
N SER A 139 2.30 21.23 -20.79
CA SER A 139 1.38 20.84 -21.87
C SER A 139 1.63 19.43 -22.43
N ALA A 140 2.76 18.83 -22.10
CA ALA A 140 3.13 17.48 -22.52
C ALA A 140 4.08 16.84 -21.49
N VAL A 141 4.24 15.53 -21.61
CA VAL A 141 5.33 14.82 -20.94
C VAL A 141 6.67 15.37 -21.45
N VAL A 142 7.55 15.77 -20.52
CA VAL A 142 8.87 16.31 -20.83
C VAL A 142 9.94 15.48 -20.14
N LEU A 143 10.94 15.02 -20.88
CA LEU A 143 12.08 14.27 -20.38
C LEU A 143 13.33 15.16 -20.33
N THR A 144 14.16 14.94 -19.33
CA THR A 144 15.55 15.39 -19.37
C THR A 144 16.32 14.61 -20.46
N ILE A 145 17.46 15.15 -20.92
CA ILE A 145 18.32 14.43 -21.86
C ILE A 145 18.78 13.09 -21.26
N ALA A 146 19.17 13.10 -19.98
CA ALA A 146 19.65 11.90 -19.29
C ALA A 146 18.58 10.80 -19.21
N ASP A 147 17.35 11.17 -18.85
CA ASP A 147 16.24 10.22 -18.77
C ASP A 147 15.84 9.69 -20.15
N ALA A 148 15.87 10.55 -21.18
CA ALA A 148 15.61 10.13 -22.55
C ALA A 148 16.66 9.12 -23.04
N GLU A 149 17.95 9.36 -22.77
CA GLU A 149 19.03 8.43 -23.11
C GLU A 149 18.91 7.11 -22.36
N ALA A 150 18.59 7.15 -21.06
CA ALA A 150 18.37 5.97 -20.24
C ALA A 150 17.16 5.13 -20.71
N ALA A 151 16.13 5.79 -21.25
CA ALA A 151 14.99 5.18 -21.92
C ALA A 151 15.26 4.75 -23.38
N GLY A 152 16.51 4.76 -23.83
CA GLY A 152 16.94 4.28 -25.15
C GLY A 152 16.68 5.24 -26.32
N ILE A 153 16.30 6.50 -26.04
CA ILE A 153 16.07 7.51 -27.07
C ILE A 153 17.41 8.08 -27.53
N THR A 154 17.67 8.06 -28.85
CA THR A 154 18.90 8.60 -29.42
C THR A 154 18.86 10.15 -29.49
N THR A 155 19.23 10.80 -28.39
CA THR A 155 19.22 12.26 -28.21
C THR A 155 20.13 13.02 -29.17
N LYS A 156 21.30 12.47 -29.53
CA LYS A 156 22.30 13.11 -30.41
C LYS A 156 21.78 13.47 -31.81
N LYS A 157 20.71 12.83 -32.26
CA LYS A 157 20.09 13.06 -33.57
C LYS A 157 18.81 13.90 -33.48
N LEU A 158 18.41 14.29 -32.28
CA LEU A 158 17.18 15.05 -32.07
C LEU A 158 17.36 16.50 -32.57
N ARG A 159 16.28 17.04 -33.13
CA ARG A 159 16.19 18.43 -33.54
C ARG A 159 15.42 19.21 -32.47
N PHE A 160 16.14 20.04 -31.73
CA PHE A 160 15.59 20.93 -30.70
C PHE A 160 14.96 22.18 -31.33
N SER A 161 13.87 22.00 -32.07
CA SER A 161 13.21 23.07 -32.83
C SER A 161 11.95 23.63 -32.17
N VAL A 162 11.44 22.98 -31.12
CA VAL A 162 10.19 23.37 -30.47
C VAL A 162 10.52 24.37 -29.38
N PRO A 163 10.04 25.62 -29.45
CA PRO A 163 10.21 26.57 -28.35
C PRO A 163 9.38 26.10 -27.16
N VAL A 164 9.97 26.14 -25.96
CA VAL A 164 9.29 25.84 -24.70
C VAL A 164 9.49 26.99 -23.73
N SER A 165 8.47 27.24 -22.92
CA SER A 165 8.53 28.21 -21.83
C SER A 165 8.65 27.44 -20.53
N THR A 166 9.69 27.73 -19.76
CA THR A 166 9.98 27.11 -18.47
C THR A 166 10.05 28.18 -17.39
N ALA A 167 10.09 27.78 -16.12
CA ALA A 167 10.30 28.70 -15.01
C ALA A 167 11.65 29.45 -15.11
N ASN A 168 12.66 28.82 -15.74
CA ASN A 168 13.99 29.39 -15.93
C ASN A 168 14.13 30.24 -17.20
N GLY A 169 13.04 30.45 -17.95
CA GLY A 169 13.01 31.22 -19.19
C GLY A 169 12.60 30.39 -20.41
N THR A 170 12.94 30.88 -21.60
CA THR A 170 12.64 30.19 -22.87
C THR A 170 13.75 29.21 -23.22
N GLY A 171 13.36 28.00 -23.62
CA GLY A 171 14.28 26.95 -24.05
C GLY A 171 13.83 26.31 -25.37
N ARG A 172 14.57 25.30 -25.80
CA ARG A 172 14.18 24.43 -26.90
C ARG A 172 13.92 23.02 -26.42
N ALA A 173 13.06 22.32 -27.15
CA ALA A 173 12.79 20.92 -26.95
C ALA A 173 12.71 20.18 -28.29
N ALA A 174 12.97 18.88 -28.24
CA ALA A 174 12.81 17.98 -29.37
C ALA A 174 11.59 17.09 -29.15
N ARG A 175 10.71 17.01 -30.14
CA ARG A 175 9.55 16.13 -30.09
C ARG A 175 9.98 14.69 -30.26
N VAL A 176 9.50 13.81 -29.39
CA VAL A 176 9.68 12.36 -29.45
C VAL A 176 8.34 11.65 -29.24
N LYS A 177 8.30 10.37 -29.55
CA LYS A 177 7.16 9.50 -29.26
C LYS A 177 7.67 8.37 -28.38
N LEU A 178 7.04 8.19 -27.23
CA LEU A 178 7.37 7.11 -26.29
C LEU A 178 6.65 5.85 -26.73
N ASP A 179 7.35 4.73 -26.79
CA ASP A 179 6.75 3.45 -27.16
C ASP A 179 5.81 2.97 -26.04
N ASN A 180 6.28 3.11 -24.80
CA ASN A 180 5.53 2.73 -23.61
C ASN A 180 5.79 3.69 -22.46
N LEU A 181 4.72 4.15 -21.81
CA LEU A 181 4.76 4.92 -20.57
C LEU A 181 3.83 4.26 -19.55
N VAL A 182 4.40 3.80 -18.44
CA VAL A 182 3.64 3.18 -17.34
C VAL A 182 3.74 4.05 -16.10
N VAL A 183 2.59 4.39 -15.51
CA VAL A 183 2.51 5.20 -14.29
C VAL A 183 1.56 4.52 -13.32
N GLY A 184 2.09 4.00 -12.21
CA GLY A 184 1.26 3.33 -11.19
C GLY A 184 0.40 2.18 -11.75
N GLY A 185 0.92 1.43 -12.73
CA GLY A 185 0.20 0.34 -13.41
C GLY A 185 -0.63 0.78 -14.63
N ILE A 186 -0.92 2.07 -14.79
CA ILE A 186 -1.64 2.61 -15.95
C ILE A 186 -0.66 2.68 -17.13
N THR A 187 -0.98 1.99 -18.21
CA THR A 187 -0.11 1.86 -19.38
C THR A 187 -0.65 2.68 -20.54
N ARG A 188 0.22 3.46 -21.18
CA ARG A 188 -0.07 4.19 -22.41
C ARG A 188 1.04 3.98 -23.44
N GLN A 189 0.65 3.76 -24.68
CA GLN A 189 1.56 3.56 -25.79
C GLN A 189 1.52 4.72 -26.76
N GLY A 190 2.66 5.04 -27.37
CA GLY A 190 2.73 6.05 -28.41
C GLY A 190 2.47 7.48 -27.92
N ILE A 191 2.71 7.77 -26.65
CA ILE A 191 2.53 9.10 -26.07
C ILE A 191 3.52 10.08 -26.69
N VAL A 192 3.03 11.25 -27.09
CA VAL A 192 3.89 12.36 -27.51
C VAL A 192 4.56 12.95 -26.28
N ALA A 193 5.88 13.03 -26.33
CA ALA A 193 6.70 13.65 -25.31
C ALA A 193 7.73 14.58 -25.94
N PHE A 194 8.40 15.35 -25.10
CA PHE A 194 9.46 16.25 -25.52
C PHE A 194 10.72 15.98 -24.72
N VAL A 195 11.88 16.09 -25.35
CA VAL A 195 13.17 16.09 -24.64
C VAL A 195 13.62 17.54 -24.55
N ALA A 196 13.78 18.06 -23.34
CA ALA A 196 14.28 19.40 -23.11
C ALA A 196 15.77 19.48 -23.48
N GLU A 197 16.23 20.65 -23.94
CA GLU A 197 17.66 20.92 -24.12
C GLU A 197 18.40 20.84 -22.78
N ALA A 198 19.73 20.67 -22.83
CA ALA A 198 20.55 20.57 -21.63
C ALA A 198 20.32 21.78 -20.69
N ASP A 199 20.30 21.51 -19.39
CA ASP A 199 20.12 22.50 -18.32
C ASP A 199 18.78 23.26 -18.32
N ALA A 200 17.86 22.98 -19.25
CA ALA A 200 16.53 23.60 -19.29
C ALA A 200 15.55 22.96 -18.29
N LEU A 201 15.83 21.74 -17.83
CA LEU A 201 14.96 20.97 -16.94
C LEU A 201 15.79 20.07 -16.01
N GLU A 202 15.59 20.18 -14.70
CA GLU A 202 16.30 19.35 -13.70
C GLU A 202 15.68 17.97 -13.52
N THR A 203 14.35 17.87 -13.56
CA THR A 203 13.60 16.62 -13.36
C THR A 203 12.53 16.48 -14.41
N SER A 204 12.36 15.27 -14.95
CA SER A 204 11.33 14.99 -15.95
C SER A 204 9.92 15.31 -15.43
N LEU A 205 9.02 15.72 -16.33
CA LEU A 205 7.67 16.18 -16.00
C LEU A 205 6.61 15.27 -16.62
N LEU A 206 5.63 14.87 -15.81
CA LEU A 206 4.44 14.15 -16.25
C LEU A 206 3.32 15.17 -16.52
N GLY A 207 3.22 15.59 -17.79
CA GLY A 207 2.30 16.64 -18.23
C GLY A 207 1.05 16.13 -18.97
N MET A 208 0.34 17.09 -19.58
CA MET A 208 -1.02 16.91 -20.10
C MET A 208 -1.17 15.82 -21.17
N THR A 209 -0.15 15.57 -22.01
CA THR A 209 -0.23 14.47 -23.01
C THR A 209 -0.44 13.09 -22.40
N PHE A 210 -0.10 12.89 -21.12
CA PHE A 210 -0.48 11.71 -20.36
C PHE A 210 -1.76 11.95 -19.54
N LEU A 211 -1.87 13.08 -18.84
CA LEU A 211 -2.98 13.35 -17.92
C LEU A 211 -4.35 13.39 -18.61
N GLU A 212 -4.43 13.89 -19.84
CA GLU A 212 -5.66 13.93 -20.64
C GLU A 212 -6.11 12.53 -21.11
N THR A 213 -5.24 11.52 -20.99
CA THR A 213 -5.59 10.14 -21.33
C THR A 213 -6.27 9.40 -20.19
N LEU A 214 -6.26 9.97 -18.98
CA LEU A 214 -6.88 9.39 -17.80
C LEU A 214 -8.39 9.68 -17.80
N SER A 215 -9.20 8.75 -17.32
CA SER A 215 -10.62 9.02 -17.06
C SER A 215 -10.81 10.13 -16.02
N ARG A 216 -9.93 10.19 -15.01
CA ARG A 216 -9.93 11.24 -13.99
C ARG A 216 -8.57 11.30 -13.29
N TYR A 217 -8.18 12.51 -12.88
CA TYR A 217 -7.15 12.69 -11.86
C TYR A 217 -7.66 13.66 -10.79
N SER A 218 -7.25 13.45 -9.54
CA SER A 218 -7.61 14.28 -8.39
C SER A 218 -6.39 14.63 -7.58
N VAL A 219 -6.26 15.91 -7.21
CA VAL A 219 -5.16 16.42 -6.41
C VAL A 219 -5.71 16.99 -5.11
N THR A 220 -5.23 16.47 -3.99
CA THR A 220 -5.52 16.97 -2.64
C THR A 220 -4.24 17.47 -1.98
N GLN A 221 -4.32 17.91 -0.71
CA GLN A 221 -3.13 18.39 0.01
C GLN A 221 -2.00 17.35 0.02
N ASN A 222 -2.29 16.08 0.28
CA ASN A 222 -1.23 15.06 0.45
C ASN A 222 -1.35 13.86 -0.50
N SER A 223 -2.34 13.85 -1.37
CA SER A 223 -2.64 12.71 -2.25
C SER A 223 -2.92 13.16 -3.67
N LEU A 224 -2.31 12.46 -4.62
CA LEU A 224 -2.62 12.48 -6.05
C LEU A 224 -3.24 11.13 -6.39
N GLU A 225 -4.41 11.15 -7.01
CA GLU A 225 -5.12 9.96 -7.46
C GLU A 225 -5.26 10.02 -8.98
N LEU A 226 -4.82 8.96 -9.66
CA LEU A 226 -4.97 8.77 -11.09
C LEU A 226 -5.91 7.59 -11.34
N LEU A 227 -6.89 7.77 -12.20
CA LEU A 227 -7.85 6.75 -12.59
C LEU A 227 -7.78 6.52 -14.10
N ASP A 228 -7.63 5.25 -14.50
CA ASP A 228 -7.65 4.81 -15.89
C ASP A 228 -9.04 5.03 -16.53
#